data_AF-A0A9E3B956-F1
#
_entry.id   AF-A0A9E3B956-F1
#
_cell.length_a   1.000
_cell.length_b   1.000
_cell.length_c   1.000
_cell.angle_alpha   90.00
_cell.angle_beta   90.00
_cell.angle_gamma   90.00
#
_symmetry.space_group_name_H-M   'P 1'
#
loop_
_entity.id
_entity.type
_entity.pdbx_description
1 polymer ?
#
loop_
_entity_poly.entity_id
_entity_poly.type
_entity_poly.pdbx_seq_one_letter_code
_entity_poly.pdbx_strand_id
1 'polypeptide(L)'
;MSMVQADEVLRPPTMKHVQKMLQRIVQGLPSSGIQGVDRQAMQGPDTVSGIRSVNVYVLVSPATQDQQIWRSIQAQLERFTNAMPNVHIRHGDAISLQDANIQRKAIDNADLILVLLSEDFLASSVCMADVTRALWCARTYDVKVQSLLLRPCAWQKTSLAYVPLVFSDAIEHLSPYAQEQRILQAVGSIRALLASMILKGKQDGSMNLLQWLLWQLYRNGRNNCPYFVVHPYVLKYMRPAGNAGALFQLFHLRTGHAMADYSIGPNSSKRLTELLRIIAPECTVPGDVQGVAQRERPL
;
A
#
# COMPACT_ATOMS: atom_id res chain seq x y z
N MET A 1 10.96 17.85 -34.80
CA MET A 1 10.40 18.58 -33.65
C MET A 1 10.43 17.65 -32.46
N SER A 2 11.08 18.06 -31.37
CA SER A 2 11.13 17.27 -30.13
C SER A 2 9.73 17.16 -29.54
N MET A 3 9.37 16.01 -28.98
CA MET A 3 8.08 15.76 -28.30
C MET A 3 7.79 16.82 -27.22
N VAL A 4 8.84 17.42 -26.67
CA VAL A 4 8.77 18.52 -25.69
C VAL A 4 8.24 19.83 -26.31
N GLN A 5 8.54 20.09 -27.58
CA GLN A 5 8.05 21.30 -28.28
C GLN A 5 6.56 21.20 -28.64
N ALA A 6 6.03 19.99 -28.83
CA ALA A 6 4.60 19.79 -29.08
C ALA A 6 3.76 20.06 -27.81
N ASP A 7 4.28 19.67 -26.64
CA ASP A 7 3.62 19.92 -25.35
C ASP A 7 3.72 21.38 -24.89
N GLU A 8 4.79 22.11 -25.25
CA GLU A 8 4.91 23.54 -24.92
C GLU A 8 3.90 24.40 -25.69
N VAL A 9 3.53 24.02 -26.92
CA VAL A 9 2.52 24.74 -27.73
C VAL A 9 1.11 24.60 -27.13
N LEU A 10 0.84 23.52 -26.39
CA LEU A 10 -0.45 23.27 -25.75
C LEU A 10 -0.55 23.86 -24.33
N ARG A 11 0.51 24.50 -23.83
CA ARG A 11 0.53 25.06 -22.48
C ARG A 11 -0.21 26.40 -22.46
N PRO A 12 -1.28 26.55 -21.64
CA PRO A 12 -2.02 27.81 -21.59
C PRO A 12 -1.09 28.93 -21.10
N PRO A 13 -1.04 30.08 -21.80
CA PRO A 13 0.04 31.06 -21.63
C PRO A 13 -0.01 31.82 -20.30
N THR A 14 -1.14 31.81 -19.58
CA THR A 14 -1.26 32.50 -18.28
C THR A 14 -2.32 31.86 -17.37
N MET A 15 -2.14 32.01 -16.05
CA MET A 15 -3.08 31.57 -15.00
C MET A 15 -4.51 32.14 -15.15
N LYS A 16 -4.66 33.31 -15.79
CA LYS A 16 -5.97 33.88 -16.15
C LYS A 16 -6.75 32.98 -17.12
N HIS A 17 -6.05 32.27 -18.02
CA HIS A 17 -6.69 31.36 -18.97
C HIS A 17 -7.22 30.09 -18.28
N VAL A 18 -6.48 29.60 -17.27
CA VAL A 18 -6.89 28.47 -16.43
C VAL A 18 -8.13 28.82 -15.60
N GLN A 19 -8.16 30.01 -14.97
CA GLN A 19 -9.34 30.46 -14.22
C GLN A 19 -10.58 30.62 -15.10
N LYS A 20 -10.43 31.11 -16.34
CA LYS A 20 -11.54 31.29 -17.29
C LYS A 20 -12.11 29.94 -17.77
N MET A 21 -11.27 28.91 -17.92
CA MET A 21 -11.74 27.55 -18.23
C MET A 21 -12.48 26.91 -17.05
N LEU A 22 -11.98 27.08 -15.82
CA LEU A 22 -12.66 26.56 -14.63
C LEU A 22 -14.02 27.21 -14.40
N GLN A 23 -14.15 28.53 -14.65
CA GLN A 23 -15.44 29.22 -14.55
C GLN A 23 -16.46 28.74 -15.58
N ARG A 24 -16.05 28.34 -16.79
CA ARG A 24 -16.96 27.76 -17.80
C ARG A 24 -17.50 26.39 -17.41
N ILE A 25 -16.68 25.57 -16.74
CA ILE A 25 -17.08 24.24 -16.26
C ILE A 25 -18.12 24.36 -15.14
N VAL A 26 -17.95 25.35 -14.25
CA VAL A 26 -18.86 25.62 -13.14
C VAL A 26 -20.22 26.18 -13.62
N GLN A 27 -20.25 26.89 -14.75
CA GLN A 27 -21.46 27.52 -15.29
C GLN A 27 -22.22 26.67 -16.32
N GLY A 28 -21.73 25.48 -16.69
CA GLY A 28 -22.19 24.72 -17.86
C GLY A 28 -22.96 23.43 -17.61
N LEU A 29 -23.36 23.09 -16.38
CA LEU A 29 -24.10 21.84 -16.11
C LEU A 29 -25.57 22.11 -15.76
N PRO A 30 -26.53 21.73 -16.63
CA PRO A 30 -27.94 21.74 -16.28
C PRO A 30 -28.26 20.57 -15.34
N SER A 31 -29.02 20.88 -14.29
CA SER A 31 -29.53 19.96 -13.28
C SER A 31 -30.65 19.10 -13.87
N SER A 32 -30.35 17.84 -14.22
CA SER A 32 -31.38 16.82 -14.43
C SER A 32 -31.47 15.95 -13.18
N GLY A 33 -32.56 16.15 -12.43
CA GLY A 33 -32.90 15.37 -11.26
C GLY A 33 -33.31 13.95 -11.59
N ILE A 34 -33.03 13.03 -10.68
CA ILE A 34 -33.69 11.73 -10.60
C ILE A 34 -34.08 11.52 -9.14
N GLN A 35 -35.40 11.48 -8.93
CA GLN A 35 -36.06 11.06 -7.71
C GLN A 35 -35.97 9.54 -7.54
N GLY A 36 -35.67 9.12 -6.31
CA GLY A 36 -36.32 8.05 -5.54
C GLY A 36 -36.39 6.63 -6.11
N VAL A 37 -35.77 5.68 -5.42
CA VAL A 37 -36.44 4.46 -4.96
C VAL A 37 -35.84 4.03 -3.62
N ASP A 38 -36.69 4.03 -2.60
CA ASP A 38 -36.49 3.39 -1.29
C ASP A 38 -36.20 1.89 -1.44
N ARG A 39 -35.10 1.42 -0.83
CA ARG A 39 -35.02 0.05 -0.31
C ARG A 39 -34.27 0.04 1.02
N GLN A 40 -35.06 0.04 2.09
CA GLN A 40 -34.65 -0.54 3.36
C GLN A 40 -34.28 -2.00 3.13
N ALA A 41 -33.02 -2.33 3.41
CA ALA A 41 -32.62 -3.68 3.76
C ALA A 41 -31.80 -3.57 5.03
N MET A 42 -32.43 -3.90 6.15
CA MET A 42 -31.76 -4.19 7.41
C MET A 42 -30.74 -5.29 7.17
N GLN A 43 -29.46 -4.93 7.12
CA GLN A 43 -28.37 -5.85 7.44
C GLN A 43 -27.92 -5.49 8.85
N GLY A 44 -28.01 -6.47 9.75
CA GLY A 44 -27.46 -6.35 11.10
C GLY A 44 -25.97 -6.00 11.06
N PRO A 45 -25.40 -5.54 12.18
CA PRO A 45 -23.99 -5.21 12.23
C PRO A 45 -23.19 -6.49 12.01
N ASP A 46 -22.63 -6.64 10.80
CA ASP A 46 -21.58 -7.61 10.53
C ASP A 46 -20.50 -7.41 11.58
N THR A 47 -20.40 -8.39 12.47
CA THR A 47 -19.40 -8.50 13.51
C THR A 47 -18.03 -8.30 12.87
N VAL A 48 -17.27 -7.37 13.46
CA VAL A 48 -15.96 -6.90 13.02
C VAL A 48 -15.05 -8.09 12.68
N SER A 49 -14.96 -8.42 11.40
CA SER A 49 -14.04 -9.43 10.88
C SER A 49 -12.62 -9.00 11.26
N GLY A 50 -11.94 -9.86 12.03
CA GLY A 50 -10.54 -9.67 12.42
C GLY A 50 -9.65 -9.33 11.23
N ILE A 51 -8.57 -8.59 11.48
CA ILE A 51 -7.64 -8.19 10.43
C ILE A 51 -7.10 -9.46 9.78
N ARG A 52 -7.43 -9.67 8.50
CA ARG A 52 -6.92 -10.80 7.72
C ARG A 52 -5.39 -10.75 7.71
N SER A 53 -4.75 -11.85 8.09
CA SER A 53 -3.31 -12.01 7.88
C SER A 53 -3.01 -12.11 6.39
N VAL A 54 -1.92 -11.48 5.97
CA VAL A 54 -1.44 -11.49 4.58
C VAL A 54 -0.08 -12.18 4.58
N ASN A 55 -0.02 -13.34 3.95
CA ASN A 55 1.20 -14.11 3.76
C ASN A 55 1.84 -13.71 2.43
N VAL A 56 3.09 -13.25 2.49
CA VAL A 56 3.90 -12.88 1.34
C VAL A 56 5.03 -13.89 1.20
N TYR A 57 5.16 -14.48 0.02
CA TYR A 57 6.29 -15.35 -0.30
C TYR A 57 7.17 -14.71 -1.38
N VAL A 58 8.48 -14.74 -1.18
CA VAL A 58 9.44 -14.07 -2.06
C VAL A 58 10.34 -15.13 -2.71
N LEU A 59 10.31 -15.14 -4.04
CA LEU A 59 11.18 -15.94 -4.88
C LEU A 59 12.38 -15.09 -5.28
N VAL A 60 13.57 -15.49 -4.81
CA VAL A 60 14.83 -14.80 -5.06
C VAL A 60 15.90 -15.84 -5.42
N SER A 61 16.79 -15.49 -6.34
CA SER A 61 17.91 -16.34 -6.74
C SER A 61 18.90 -16.51 -5.58
N PRO A 62 19.60 -17.66 -5.45
CA PRO A 62 20.66 -17.84 -4.47
C PRO A 62 21.91 -16.97 -4.76
N ALA A 63 21.98 -16.30 -5.92
CA ALA A 63 23.08 -15.43 -6.29
C ALA A 63 23.30 -14.34 -5.21
N THR A 64 24.55 -14.18 -4.76
CA THR A 64 24.93 -13.25 -3.68
C THR A 64 24.43 -11.84 -3.93
N GLN A 65 24.49 -11.37 -5.18
CA GLN A 65 24.07 -10.04 -5.58
C GLN A 65 22.56 -9.83 -5.39
N ASP A 66 21.75 -10.81 -5.80
CA ASP A 66 20.29 -10.74 -5.67
C ASP A 66 19.87 -10.79 -4.18
N GLN A 67 20.56 -11.63 -3.39
CA GLN A 67 20.36 -11.72 -1.94
C GLN A 67 20.71 -10.42 -1.21
N GLN A 68 21.76 -9.71 -1.64
CA GLN A 68 22.12 -8.42 -1.05
C GLN A 68 21.04 -7.36 -1.29
N ILE A 69 20.55 -7.23 -2.52
CA ILE A 69 19.49 -6.28 -2.86
C ILE A 69 18.20 -6.65 -2.11
N TRP A 70 17.86 -7.94 -2.05
CA TRP A 70 16.70 -8.42 -1.30
C TRP A 70 16.79 -8.07 0.18
N ARG A 71 17.93 -8.29 0.84
CA ARG A 71 18.12 -7.92 2.26
C ARG A 71 17.90 -6.43 2.50
N SER A 72 18.33 -5.56 1.58
CA SER A 72 18.07 -4.13 1.69
C SER A 72 16.58 -3.80 1.56
N ILE A 73 15.86 -4.45 0.63
CA ILE A 73 14.40 -4.30 0.49
C ILE A 73 13.69 -4.82 1.76
N GLN A 74 14.07 -6.01 2.22
CA GLN A 74 13.51 -6.66 3.40
C GLN A 74 13.68 -5.80 4.65
N ALA A 75 14.88 -5.27 4.92
CA ALA A 75 15.12 -4.40 6.08
C ALA A 75 14.24 -3.15 6.07
N GLN A 76 13.91 -2.61 4.89
CA GLN A 76 12.96 -1.51 4.76
C GLN A 76 11.51 -1.97 4.95
N LEU A 77 11.14 -3.16 4.46
CA LEU A 77 9.80 -3.73 4.66
C LEU A 77 9.54 -4.13 6.12
N GLU A 78 10.54 -4.60 6.85
CA GLU A 78 10.42 -4.99 8.26
C GLU A 78 9.96 -3.83 9.15
N ARG A 79 10.42 -2.61 8.85
CA ARG A 79 9.95 -1.40 9.54
C ARG A 79 8.44 -1.18 9.38
N PHE A 80 7.88 -1.60 8.24
CA PHE A 80 6.46 -1.53 7.95
C PHE A 80 5.69 -2.71 8.55
N THR A 81 6.20 -3.93 8.48
CA THR A 81 5.56 -5.11 9.09
C THR A 81 5.56 -5.03 10.61
N ASN A 82 6.54 -4.37 11.24
CA ASN A 82 6.52 -4.10 12.68
C ASN A 82 5.35 -3.18 13.09
N ALA A 83 4.90 -2.30 12.19
CA ALA A 83 3.70 -1.50 12.39
C ALA A 83 2.42 -2.25 11.98
N MET A 84 2.54 -3.43 11.36
CA MET A 84 1.46 -4.22 10.77
C MET A 84 1.67 -5.71 11.04
N PRO A 85 1.39 -6.18 12.27
CA PRO A 85 1.75 -7.53 12.71
C PRO A 85 1.10 -8.65 11.91
N ASN A 86 0.06 -8.34 11.12
CA ASN A 86 -0.68 -9.29 10.30
C ASN A 86 -0.07 -9.53 8.92
N VAL A 87 1.07 -8.90 8.61
CA VAL A 87 1.81 -9.18 7.36
C VAL A 87 3.02 -10.05 7.68
N HIS A 88 3.07 -11.25 7.07
CA HIS A 88 4.18 -12.17 7.23
C HIS A 88 4.92 -12.33 5.90
N ILE A 89 6.19 -11.92 5.87
CA ILE A 89 7.03 -12.04 4.68
C ILE A 89 8.00 -13.21 4.90
N ARG A 90 8.00 -14.16 3.97
CA ARG A 90 8.93 -15.29 3.93
C ARG A 90 9.65 -15.30 2.59
N HIS A 91 10.88 -15.79 2.56
CA HIS A 91 11.62 -16.04 1.33
C HIS A 91 12.24 -17.43 1.37
N GLY A 92 12.53 -17.98 0.20
CA GLY A 92 13.39 -19.17 0.10
C GLY A 92 14.83 -18.77 0.39
N ASP A 93 15.41 -19.34 1.45
CA ASP A 93 16.86 -19.25 1.66
C ASP A 93 17.54 -20.41 0.96
N ALA A 94 18.72 -20.16 0.36
CA ALA A 94 19.55 -21.22 -0.20
C ALA A 94 19.90 -22.31 0.85
N ILE A 95 19.86 -21.96 2.14
CA ILE A 95 20.09 -22.87 3.27
C ILE A 95 18.86 -23.75 3.55
N SER A 96 17.64 -23.30 3.22
CA SER A 96 16.38 -24.03 3.43
C SER A 96 15.99 -24.98 2.28
N LEU A 97 16.85 -25.13 1.27
CA LEU A 97 16.66 -26.07 0.15
C LEU A 97 16.58 -27.55 0.59
N GLN A 98 16.87 -27.85 1.85
CA GLN A 98 16.76 -29.19 2.41
C GLN A 98 15.30 -29.66 2.57
N ASP A 99 14.31 -28.75 2.54
CA ASP A 99 12.88 -29.12 2.64
C ASP A 99 12.04 -28.45 1.53
N ALA A 100 12.17 -28.95 0.30
CA ALA A 100 11.33 -28.56 -0.85
C ALA A 100 9.82 -28.61 -0.53
N ASN A 101 9.39 -29.46 0.40
CA ASN A 101 8.00 -29.54 0.86
C ASN A 101 7.57 -28.32 1.69
N ILE A 102 8.45 -27.75 2.51
CA ILE A 102 8.14 -26.54 3.29
C ILE A 102 8.00 -25.34 2.36
N GLN A 103 8.92 -25.21 1.40
CA GLN A 103 8.86 -24.16 0.39
C GLN A 103 7.57 -24.24 -0.45
N ARG A 104 7.21 -25.43 -0.94
CA ARG A 104 5.95 -25.62 -1.68
C ARG A 104 4.74 -25.22 -0.85
N LYS A 105 4.67 -25.64 0.41
CA LYS A 105 3.59 -25.23 1.33
C LYS A 105 3.58 -23.72 1.55
N ALA A 106 4.73 -23.07 1.60
CA ALA A 106 4.79 -21.61 1.75
C ALA A 106 4.28 -20.88 0.50
N ILE A 107 4.61 -21.38 -0.70
CA ILE A 107 4.08 -20.87 -1.98
C ILE A 107 2.56 -21.06 -2.05
N ASP A 108 2.06 -22.23 -1.66
CA ASP A 108 0.64 -22.57 -1.74
C ASP A 108 -0.23 -21.75 -0.76
N ASN A 109 0.34 -21.34 0.38
CA ASN A 109 -0.35 -20.55 1.41
C ASN A 109 -0.17 -19.03 1.26
N ALA A 110 0.54 -18.56 0.23
CA ALA A 110 0.81 -17.15 0.02
C ALA A 110 -0.42 -16.43 -0.55
N ASP A 111 -0.74 -15.25 -0.01
CA ASP A 111 -1.71 -14.33 -0.61
C ASP A 111 -1.06 -13.48 -1.72
N LEU A 112 0.25 -13.22 -1.58
CA LEU A 112 1.08 -12.50 -2.54
C LEU A 112 2.41 -13.22 -2.74
N ILE A 113 2.79 -13.43 -4.00
CA ILE A 113 4.09 -13.96 -4.38
C ILE A 113 4.88 -12.86 -5.11
N LEU A 114 6.06 -12.52 -4.59
CA LEU A 114 6.99 -11.58 -5.20
C LEU A 114 8.10 -12.35 -5.91
N VAL A 115 8.24 -12.13 -7.22
CA VAL A 115 9.27 -12.74 -8.06
C VAL A 115 10.38 -11.74 -8.33
N LEU A 116 11.57 -11.95 -7.77
CA LEU A 116 12.70 -11.06 -7.95
C LEU A 116 13.53 -11.47 -9.16
N LEU A 117 13.36 -10.74 -10.26
CA LEU A 117 13.90 -11.08 -11.58
C LEU A 117 15.36 -10.63 -11.71
N SER A 118 16.19 -11.56 -12.17
CA SER A 118 17.59 -11.36 -12.56
C SER A 118 17.97 -12.44 -13.58
N GLU A 119 19.13 -12.32 -14.22
CA GLU A 119 19.60 -13.39 -15.13
C GLU A 119 19.83 -14.71 -14.38
N ASP A 120 20.43 -14.67 -13.19
CA ASP A 120 20.67 -15.86 -12.37
C ASP A 120 19.36 -16.52 -11.93
N PHE A 121 18.31 -15.72 -11.67
CA PHE A 121 16.98 -16.25 -11.37
C PHE A 121 16.39 -17.00 -12.56
N LEU A 122 16.48 -16.43 -13.76
CA LEU A 122 15.96 -17.05 -14.99
C LEU A 122 16.75 -18.30 -15.41
N ALA A 123 18.05 -18.34 -15.10
CA ALA A 123 18.91 -19.49 -15.37
C ALA A 123 18.68 -20.66 -14.39
N SER A 124 18.12 -20.40 -13.21
CA SER A 124 17.87 -21.43 -12.19
C SER A 124 16.60 -22.22 -12.48
N SER A 125 16.76 -23.51 -12.81
CA SER A 125 15.63 -24.44 -13.02
C SER A 125 14.75 -24.59 -11.77
N VAL A 126 15.34 -24.51 -10.58
CA VAL A 126 14.62 -24.54 -9.30
C VAL A 126 13.71 -23.32 -9.17
N CYS A 127 14.24 -22.11 -9.40
CA CYS A 127 13.46 -20.88 -9.36
C CYS A 127 12.32 -20.88 -10.38
N MET A 128 12.58 -21.40 -11.59
CA MET A 128 11.56 -21.51 -12.63
C MET A 128 10.47 -22.55 -12.33
N ALA A 129 10.80 -23.62 -11.60
CA ALA A 129 9.80 -24.56 -11.09
C ALA A 129 8.88 -23.91 -10.05
N ASP A 130 9.43 -23.11 -9.14
CA ASP A 130 8.66 -22.36 -8.15
C ASP A 130 7.77 -21.30 -8.79
N VAL A 131 8.26 -20.60 -9.82
CA VAL A 131 7.45 -19.67 -10.63
C VAL A 131 6.28 -20.40 -11.28
N THR A 132 6.52 -21.57 -11.86
CA THR A 132 5.45 -22.34 -12.52
C THR A 132 4.36 -22.71 -11.52
N ARG A 133 4.74 -23.09 -10.29
CA ARG A 133 3.81 -23.34 -9.19
C ARG A 133 3.05 -22.06 -8.80
N ALA A 134 3.75 -20.95 -8.60
CA ALA A 134 3.16 -19.67 -8.23
C ALA A 134 2.11 -19.20 -9.26
N LEU A 135 2.41 -19.31 -10.55
CA LEU A 135 1.48 -18.98 -11.62
C LEU A 135 0.26 -19.90 -11.65
N TRP A 136 0.44 -21.19 -11.34
CA TRP A 136 -0.67 -22.12 -11.20
C TRP A 136 -1.57 -21.75 -10.00
N CYS A 137 -0.99 -21.39 -8.85
CA CYS A 137 -1.73 -20.91 -7.68
C CYS A 137 -2.51 -19.63 -7.99
N ALA A 138 -1.92 -18.69 -8.74
CA ALA A 138 -2.58 -17.44 -9.13
C ALA A 138 -3.84 -17.66 -9.98
N ARG A 139 -3.82 -18.69 -10.83
CA ARG A 139 -4.96 -19.07 -11.66
C ARG A 139 -6.07 -19.78 -10.87
N THR A 140 -5.73 -20.38 -9.72
CA THR A 140 -6.62 -21.31 -9.00
C THR A 140 -7.16 -20.75 -7.69
N TYR A 141 -6.38 -19.95 -6.94
CA TYR A 141 -6.64 -19.65 -5.51
C TYR A 141 -6.67 -18.15 -5.15
N ASP A 142 -6.98 -17.24 -6.09
CA ASP A 142 -6.94 -15.76 -5.89
C ASP A 142 -5.58 -15.24 -5.37
N VAL A 143 -4.50 -15.97 -5.64
CA VAL A 143 -3.14 -15.57 -5.25
C VAL A 143 -2.63 -14.51 -6.22
N LYS A 144 -2.10 -13.41 -5.69
CA LYS A 144 -1.47 -12.38 -6.53
C LYS A 144 -0.01 -12.72 -6.77
N VAL A 145 0.45 -12.58 -8.00
CA VAL A 145 1.87 -12.70 -8.36
C VAL A 145 2.32 -11.36 -8.93
N GLN A 146 3.43 -10.84 -8.41
CA GLN A 146 4.03 -9.60 -8.85
C GLN A 146 5.53 -9.79 -9.04
N SER A 147 6.09 -9.14 -10.05
CA SER A 147 7.52 -9.24 -10.37
C SER A 147 8.26 -7.96 -10.02
N LEU A 148 9.52 -8.07 -9.64
CA LEU A 148 10.41 -6.94 -9.39
C LEU A 148 11.71 -7.17 -10.13
N LEU A 149 12.10 -6.24 -10.99
CA LEU A 149 13.34 -6.35 -11.74
C LEU A 149 14.52 -5.97 -10.82
N LEU A 150 15.28 -6.94 -10.33
CA LEU A 150 16.49 -6.64 -9.56
C LEU A 150 17.59 -6.14 -10.49
N ARG A 151 17.82 -6.87 -11.58
CA ARG A 151 18.87 -6.59 -12.55
C ARG A 151 18.31 -6.67 -13.96
N PRO A 152 18.85 -5.91 -14.93
CA PRO A 152 18.42 -6.02 -16.32
C PRO A 152 18.53 -7.48 -16.80
N CYS A 153 17.44 -8.04 -17.33
CA CYS A 153 17.41 -9.40 -17.86
C CYS A 153 16.29 -9.55 -18.91
N ALA A 154 16.37 -10.59 -19.74
CA ALA A 154 15.41 -10.84 -20.83
C ALA A 154 14.12 -11.54 -20.39
N TRP A 155 13.54 -11.13 -19.26
CA TRP A 155 12.37 -11.78 -18.65
C TRP A 155 11.11 -11.75 -19.55
N GLN A 156 10.98 -10.77 -20.45
CA GLN A 156 9.86 -10.66 -21.39
C GLN A 156 9.80 -11.81 -22.40
N LYS A 157 10.90 -12.56 -22.57
CA LYS A 157 10.93 -13.75 -23.43
C LYS A 157 10.46 -15.03 -22.71
N THR A 158 10.06 -14.93 -21.45
CA THR A 158 9.69 -16.06 -20.59
C THR A 158 8.19 -16.03 -20.25
N SER A 159 7.70 -17.05 -19.55
CA SER A 159 6.32 -17.08 -19.02
C SER A 159 6.01 -15.92 -18.06
N LEU A 160 7.04 -15.24 -17.54
CA LEU A 160 6.91 -14.10 -16.63
C LEU A 160 6.53 -12.79 -17.33
N ALA A 161 6.51 -12.76 -18.67
CA ALA A 161 6.12 -11.59 -19.47
C ALA A 161 4.74 -11.01 -19.10
N TYR A 162 3.84 -11.88 -18.66
CA TYR A 162 2.46 -11.52 -18.28
C TYR A 162 2.30 -11.20 -16.79
N VAL A 163 3.36 -11.37 -15.99
CA VAL A 163 3.33 -11.03 -14.57
C VAL A 163 3.54 -9.52 -14.42
N PRO A 164 2.63 -8.80 -13.74
CA PRO A 164 2.77 -7.37 -13.54
C PRO A 164 4.05 -7.04 -12.78
N LEU A 165 4.84 -6.10 -13.30
CA LEU A 165 5.96 -5.53 -12.59
C LEU A 165 5.45 -4.57 -11.50
N VAL A 166 6.04 -4.65 -10.30
CA VAL A 166 5.92 -3.64 -9.25
C VAL A 166 6.43 -2.30 -9.75
N PHE A 167 7.51 -2.35 -10.52
CA PHE A 167 8.30 -1.21 -10.98
C PHE A 167 9.03 -1.59 -12.28
N SER A 168 9.04 -0.70 -13.26
CA SER A 168 9.55 -0.99 -14.62
C SER A 168 11.07 -1.09 -14.70
N ASP A 169 11.78 -0.36 -13.84
CA ASP A 169 13.24 -0.25 -13.95
C ASP A 169 13.93 -1.26 -13.03
N ALA A 170 15.13 -1.69 -13.43
CA ALA A 170 15.95 -2.56 -12.61
C ALA A 170 16.37 -1.85 -11.31
N ILE A 171 16.35 -2.51 -10.17
CA ILE A 171 16.77 -1.91 -8.90
C ILE A 171 18.28 -1.66 -8.88
N GLU A 172 19.05 -2.62 -9.37
CA GLU A 172 20.50 -2.50 -9.49
C GLU A 172 20.84 -1.27 -10.33
N HIS A 173 21.78 -0.50 -9.81
CA HIS A 173 22.27 0.69 -10.47
C HIS A 173 23.73 0.95 -10.08
N LEU A 174 24.52 1.48 -11.02
CA LEU A 174 25.94 1.79 -10.79
C LEU A 174 26.16 2.78 -9.64
N SER A 175 25.25 3.74 -9.48
CA SER A 175 25.24 4.67 -8.34
C SER A 175 24.52 4.05 -7.14
N PRO A 176 25.19 3.90 -5.97
CA PRO A 176 24.57 3.39 -4.75
C PRO A 176 23.38 4.23 -4.28
N TYR A 177 23.46 5.55 -4.43
CA TYR A 177 22.37 6.46 -4.08
C TYR A 177 21.13 6.20 -4.95
N ALA A 178 21.32 6.07 -6.26
CA ALA A 178 20.20 5.79 -7.17
C ALA A 178 19.60 4.39 -6.91
N GLN A 179 20.43 3.39 -6.59
CA GLN A 179 19.95 2.07 -6.17
C GLN A 179 19.12 2.17 -4.88
N GLU A 180 19.55 2.95 -3.89
CA GLU A 180 18.77 3.18 -2.66
C GLU A 180 17.43 3.85 -2.97
N GLN A 181 17.39 4.86 -3.84
CA GLN A 181 16.12 5.48 -4.25
C GLN A 181 15.19 4.48 -4.94
N ARG A 182 15.72 3.60 -5.80
CA ARG A 182 14.93 2.53 -6.44
C ARG A 182 14.42 1.50 -5.44
N ILE A 183 15.22 1.14 -4.44
CA ILE A 183 14.79 0.29 -3.31
C ILE A 183 13.62 0.95 -2.57
N LEU A 184 13.72 2.24 -2.24
CA LEU A 184 12.66 2.96 -1.54
C LEU A 184 11.37 3.04 -2.38
N GLN A 185 11.47 3.24 -3.69
CA GLN A 185 10.33 3.22 -4.61
C GLN A 185 9.67 1.83 -4.70
N ALA A 186 10.47 0.77 -4.82
CA ALA A 186 9.99 -0.60 -4.84
C ALA A 186 9.27 -0.94 -3.52
N VAL A 187 9.88 -0.60 -2.39
CA VAL A 187 9.30 -0.78 -1.04
C VAL A 187 7.99 0.00 -0.91
N GLY A 188 7.93 1.26 -1.37
CA GLY A 188 6.72 2.06 -1.36
C GLY A 188 5.57 1.41 -2.15
N SER A 189 5.89 0.85 -3.31
CA SER A 189 4.94 0.15 -4.18
C SER A 189 4.45 -1.17 -3.57
N ILE A 190 5.35 -1.96 -2.99
CA ILE A 190 4.99 -3.20 -2.25
C ILE A 190 4.08 -2.87 -1.06
N ARG A 191 4.42 -1.84 -0.27
CA ARG A 191 3.59 -1.39 0.87
C ARG A 191 2.20 -0.97 0.42
N ALA A 192 2.08 -0.24 -0.68
CA ALA A 192 0.79 0.16 -1.24
C ALA A 192 -0.04 -1.05 -1.71
N LEU A 193 0.60 -2.05 -2.32
CA LEU A 193 -0.07 -3.30 -2.69
C LEU A 193 -0.57 -4.04 -1.45
N LEU A 194 0.27 -4.23 -0.44
CA LEU A 194 -0.11 -4.90 0.82
C LEU A 194 -1.27 -4.18 1.51
N ALA A 195 -1.19 -2.85 1.61
CA ALA A 195 -2.28 -2.01 2.12
C ALA A 195 -3.58 -2.27 1.36
N SER A 196 -3.54 -2.34 0.03
CA SER A 196 -4.73 -2.61 -0.79
C SER A 196 -5.34 -3.99 -0.55
N MET A 197 -4.50 -4.98 -0.21
CA MET A 197 -4.94 -6.34 0.10
C MET A 197 -5.59 -6.42 1.49
N ILE A 198 -5.03 -5.72 2.48
CA ILE A 198 -5.60 -5.62 3.82
C ILE A 198 -6.96 -4.90 3.79
N LEU A 199 -7.11 -3.89 2.93
CA LEU A 199 -8.29 -3.04 2.87
C LEU A 199 -9.44 -3.58 1.99
N LYS A 200 -9.29 -4.74 1.33
CA LYS A 200 -10.22 -5.34 0.33
C LYS A 200 -11.69 -4.86 0.50
N GLY A 201 -12.08 -3.83 -0.25
CA GLY A 201 -13.46 -3.37 -0.41
C GLY A 201 -14.04 -2.39 0.62
N LYS A 202 -13.39 -2.13 1.76
CA LYS A 202 -13.93 -1.18 2.76
C LYS A 202 -13.60 0.27 2.38
N GLN A 203 -14.61 1.05 2.01
CA GLN A 203 -14.41 2.46 1.62
C GLN A 203 -14.88 3.47 2.68
N ASP A 204 -15.90 3.13 3.49
CA ASP A 204 -16.46 3.99 4.55
C ASP A 204 -17.04 3.11 5.70
N GLY A 205 -17.25 3.71 6.88
CA GLY A 205 -17.93 3.06 8.00
C GLY A 205 -17.02 2.51 9.11
N SER A 206 -17.42 1.40 9.72
CA SER A 206 -16.69 0.78 10.84
C SER A 206 -15.36 0.19 10.36
N MET A 207 -14.27 0.73 10.89
CA MET A 207 -12.91 0.26 10.65
C MET A 207 -12.06 0.46 11.89
N ASN A 208 -11.00 -0.33 12.02
CA ASN A 208 -10.02 -0.07 13.08
C ASN A 208 -9.05 1.04 12.67
N LEU A 209 -8.32 1.58 13.65
CA LEU A 209 -7.37 2.67 13.45
C LEU A 209 -6.29 2.30 12.42
N LEU A 210 -5.80 1.05 12.43
CA LEU A 210 -4.81 0.60 11.44
C LEU A 210 -5.35 0.67 10.01
N GLN A 211 -6.57 0.18 9.79
CA GLN A 211 -7.25 0.23 8.49
C GLN A 211 -7.42 1.68 8.02
N TRP A 212 -7.84 2.57 8.92
CA TRP A 212 -7.99 3.98 8.58
C TRP A 212 -6.64 4.64 8.23
N LEU A 213 -5.59 4.41 9.03
CA LEU A 213 -4.24 4.92 8.75
C LEU A 213 -3.70 4.42 7.42
N LEU A 214 -3.87 3.12 7.14
CA LEU A 214 -3.54 2.49 5.85
C LEU A 214 -4.25 3.17 4.69
N TRP A 215 -5.55 3.44 4.86
CA TRP A 215 -6.36 4.13 3.87
C TRP A 215 -5.83 5.54 3.57
N GLN A 216 -5.49 6.31 4.61
CA GLN A 216 -4.95 7.67 4.45
C GLN A 216 -3.56 7.68 3.78
N LEU A 217 -2.68 6.77 4.18
CA LEU A 217 -1.30 6.74 3.70
C LEU A 217 -1.16 6.20 2.27
N TYR A 218 -1.98 5.21 1.89
CA TYR A 218 -1.74 4.43 0.66
C TYR A 218 -2.87 4.46 -0.37
N ARG A 219 -4.11 4.83 -0.02
CA ARG A 219 -5.30 4.64 -0.87
C ARG A 219 -6.00 5.92 -1.33
N ASN A 220 -5.28 7.05 -1.38
CA ASN A 220 -5.88 8.36 -1.65
C ASN A 220 -7.06 8.68 -0.72
N GLY A 221 -6.98 8.30 0.57
CA GLY A 221 -8.01 8.59 1.57
C GLY A 221 -8.37 10.08 1.76
N ARG A 222 -7.55 10.94 1.16
CA ARG A 222 -7.58 12.41 1.08
C ARG A 222 -8.95 13.04 0.88
N ASN A 223 -9.85 12.42 0.11
CA ASN A 223 -11.14 13.01 -0.26
C ASN A 223 -12.36 12.28 0.32
N ASN A 224 -12.17 11.06 0.83
CA ASN A 224 -13.31 10.24 1.23
C ASN A 224 -13.51 10.25 2.74
N CYS A 225 -12.49 9.97 3.56
CA CYS A 225 -12.69 9.78 5.01
C CYS A 225 -11.63 10.49 5.86
N PRO A 226 -11.57 11.84 5.88
CA PRO A 226 -10.52 12.55 6.62
C PRO A 226 -10.69 12.46 8.14
N TYR A 227 -11.82 11.97 8.66
CA TYR A 227 -12.08 11.85 10.08
C TYR A 227 -12.16 10.39 10.54
N PHE A 228 -11.57 10.11 11.69
CA PHE A 228 -11.72 8.83 12.40
C PHE A 228 -12.15 9.09 13.84
N VAL A 229 -13.33 8.59 14.18
CA VAL A 229 -13.97 8.82 15.47
C VAL A 229 -13.74 7.61 16.37
N VAL A 230 -13.07 7.85 17.49
CA VAL A 230 -12.84 6.88 18.57
C VAL A 230 -13.25 7.56 19.86
N HIS A 231 -14.47 7.31 20.33
CA HIS A 231 -15.06 8.08 21.44
C HIS A 231 -14.11 8.14 22.65
N PRO A 232 -13.82 9.33 23.24
CA PRO A 232 -14.38 10.66 22.95
C PRO A 232 -13.58 11.52 21.94
N TYR A 233 -12.67 10.93 21.19
CA TYR A 233 -11.71 11.62 20.34
C TYR A 233 -12.06 11.55 18.84
N VAL A 234 -11.54 12.53 18.10
CA VAL A 234 -11.59 12.59 16.65
C VAL A 234 -10.18 12.82 16.12
N LEU A 235 -9.73 11.93 15.25
CA LEU A 235 -8.52 12.12 14.47
C LEU A 235 -8.88 12.70 13.11
N LYS A 236 -8.30 13.85 12.79
CA LYS A 236 -8.42 14.50 11.49
C LYS A 236 -7.11 14.35 10.73
N TYR A 237 -7.15 13.73 9.57
CA TYR A 237 -6.03 13.74 8.64
C TYR A 237 -5.86 15.13 8.01
N MET A 238 -4.65 15.66 8.08
CA MET A 238 -4.23 16.92 7.49
C MET A 238 -3.11 16.65 6.48
N ARG A 239 -3.22 17.29 5.31
CA ARG A 239 -2.17 17.24 4.30
C ARG A 239 -0.99 18.13 4.76
N PRO A 240 0.21 17.58 5.00
CA PRO A 240 1.38 18.44 5.13
C PRO A 240 1.71 19.06 3.78
N ALA A 241 2.17 20.31 3.79
CA ALA A 241 2.76 20.92 2.61
C ALA A 241 4.10 20.24 2.29
N GLY A 242 4.07 19.19 1.46
CA GLY A 242 5.27 18.45 1.01
C GLY A 242 5.19 16.93 1.23
N ASN A 243 6.31 16.24 1.00
CA ASN A 243 6.45 14.78 1.15
C ASN A 243 6.64 14.31 2.61
N ALA A 244 6.46 15.21 3.59
CA ALA A 244 6.78 14.96 5.00
C ALA A 244 5.62 14.28 5.75
N GLY A 245 5.48 12.96 5.58
CA GLY A 245 4.60 12.11 6.39
C GLY A 245 3.11 12.46 6.29
N ALA A 246 2.29 11.83 7.14
CA ALA A 246 0.89 12.20 7.33
C ALA A 246 0.77 13.01 8.62
N LEU A 247 0.13 14.18 8.57
CA LEU A 247 -0.15 14.99 9.77
C LEU A 247 -1.57 14.68 10.24
N PHE A 248 -1.75 14.52 11.54
CA PHE A 248 -3.02 14.22 12.17
C PHE A 248 -3.25 15.22 13.30
N GLN A 249 -4.46 15.75 13.38
CA GLN A 249 -4.88 16.57 14.53
C GLN A 249 -5.85 15.77 15.37
N LEU A 250 -5.57 15.70 16.66
CA LEU A 250 -6.44 15.07 17.63
C LEU A 250 -7.35 16.12 18.26
N PHE A 251 -8.66 15.90 18.18
CA PHE A 251 -9.68 16.73 18.81
C PHE A 251 -10.44 15.95 19.86
N HIS A 252 -10.91 16.65 20.88
CA HIS A 252 -11.90 16.12 21.81
C HIS A 252 -13.31 16.42 21.27
N LEU A 253 -14.12 15.39 21.02
CA LEU A 253 -15.40 15.50 20.32
C LEU A 253 -16.36 16.49 21.00
N ARG A 254 -16.46 16.45 22.33
CA ARG A 254 -17.42 17.28 23.06
C ARG A 254 -17.07 18.76 23.11
N THR A 255 -15.77 19.08 23.10
CA THR A 255 -15.30 20.47 23.28
C THR A 255 -14.88 21.11 21.96
N GLY A 256 -14.62 20.29 20.93
CA GLY A 256 -14.08 20.74 19.65
C GLY A 256 -12.65 21.27 19.73
N HIS A 257 -12.00 21.22 20.90
CA HIS A 257 -10.64 21.72 21.09
C HIS A 257 -9.61 20.73 20.52
N ALA A 258 -8.63 21.29 19.79
CA ALA A 258 -7.46 20.56 19.36
C ALA A 258 -6.58 20.26 20.58
N MET A 259 -6.23 18.99 20.77
CA MET A 259 -5.40 18.53 21.88
C MET A 259 -3.93 18.43 21.49
N ALA A 260 -3.66 17.89 20.29
CA ALA A 260 -2.30 17.64 19.82
C ALA A 260 -2.24 17.44 18.31
N ASP A 261 -1.06 17.69 17.74
CA ASP A 261 -0.72 17.41 16.36
C ASP A 261 0.31 16.26 16.30
N TYR A 262 0.05 15.25 15.46
CA TYR A 262 0.91 14.09 15.26
C TYR A 262 1.41 14.05 13.82
N SER A 263 2.71 13.82 13.63
CA SER A 263 3.25 13.43 12.34
C SER A 263 3.56 11.93 12.37
N ILE A 264 2.73 11.14 11.68
CA ILE A 264 2.91 9.69 11.55
C ILE A 264 3.37 9.44 10.11
N GLY A 265 4.68 9.28 9.98
CA GLY A 265 5.27 8.75 8.75
C GLY A 265 5.17 7.22 8.72
N PRO A 266 5.37 6.60 7.54
CA PRO A 266 5.35 5.14 7.38
C PRO A 266 6.45 4.40 8.18
N ASN A 267 7.36 5.15 8.83
CA ASN A 267 8.46 4.62 9.63
C ASN A 267 8.43 5.11 11.11
N SER A 268 7.37 5.80 11.57
CA SER A 268 7.33 6.45 12.89
C SER A 268 6.47 5.68 13.91
N SER A 269 6.99 4.59 14.48
CA SER A 269 6.28 3.78 15.48
C SER A 269 6.09 4.51 16.81
N LYS A 270 7.06 5.31 17.26
CA LYS A 270 7.01 6.01 18.56
C LYS A 270 5.82 6.96 18.70
N ARG A 271 5.53 7.75 17.65
CA ARG A 271 4.39 8.69 17.65
C ARG A 271 3.05 7.96 17.59
N LEU A 272 3.00 6.82 16.92
CA LEU A 272 1.81 5.98 16.91
C LEU A 272 1.53 5.39 18.30
N THR A 273 2.55 4.90 19.02
CA THR A 273 2.39 4.43 20.40
C THR A 273 1.92 5.53 21.35
N GLU A 274 2.46 6.76 21.22
CA GLU A 274 2.02 7.91 21.99
C GLU A 274 0.54 8.25 21.73
N LEU A 275 0.14 8.23 20.46
CA LEU A 275 -1.26 8.43 20.07
C LEU A 275 -2.17 7.36 20.68
N LEU A 276 -1.78 6.08 20.59
CA LEU A 276 -2.55 4.96 21.17
C LEU A 276 -2.78 5.15 22.67
N ARG A 277 -1.75 5.54 23.43
CA ARG A 277 -1.86 5.79 24.87
C ARG A 277 -2.91 6.84 25.23
N ILE A 278 -3.24 7.74 24.32
CA ILE A 278 -4.21 8.82 24.54
C ILE A 278 -5.61 8.38 24.13
N ILE A 279 -5.76 7.78 22.95
CA ILE A 279 -7.07 7.46 22.39
C ILE A 279 -7.64 6.11 22.85
N ALA A 280 -6.78 5.17 23.24
CA ALA A 280 -7.13 3.81 23.64
C ALA A 280 -5.99 3.22 24.51
N PRO A 281 -5.83 3.67 25.77
CA PRO A 281 -4.71 3.29 26.64
C PRO A 281 -4.62 1.78 26.93
N GLU A 282 -5.74 1.06 26.82
CA GLU A 282 -5.85 -0.38 26.95
C GLU A 282 -5.31 -1.15 25.72
N CYS A 283 -5.15 -0.48 24.57
CA CYS A 283 -4.69 -1.09 23.34
C CYS A 283 -3.19 -0.86 23.13
N THR A 284 -2.47 -1.92 22.75
CA THR A 284 -1.05 -1.83 22.38
C THR A 284 -0.83 -1.84 20.86
N VAL A 285 -1.81 -2.34 20.10
CA VAL A 285 -1.76 -2.45 18.65
C VAL A 285 -2.86 -1.58 18.02
N PRO A 286 -2.57 -0.80 16.95
CA PRO A 286 -3.58 0.03 16.29
C PRO A 286 -4.73 -0.77 15.66
N GLY A 287 -4.56 -2.08 15.48
CA GLY A 287 -5.59 -2.97 14.97
C GLY A 287 -6.75 -3.21 15.92
N ASP A 288 -6.53 -3.01 17.22
CA ASP A 288 -7.52 -3.29 18.27
C ASP A 288 -8.46 -2.10 18.50
N VAL A 289 -8.01 -0.89 18.14
CA VAL A 289 -8.78 0.34 18.29
C VAL A 289 -9.87 0.41 17.24
N GLN A 290 -11.12 0.18 17.66
CA GLN A 290 -12.29 0.31 16.79
C GLN A 290 -12.78 1.75 16.72
N GLY A 291 -13.18 2.18 15.53
CA GLY A 291 -13.75 3.50 15.32
C GLY A 291 -14.60 3.57 14.07
N VAL A 292 -15.11 4.77 13.80
CA VAL A 292 -15.91 5.05 12.61
C VAL A 292 -15.18 6.06 11.75
N ALA A 293 -14.87 5.68 10.51
CA ALA A 293 -14.34 6.62 9.54
C ALA A 293 -15.47 7.40 8.88
N GLN A 294 -15.34 8.72 8.84
CA GLN A 294 -16.38 9.62 8.36
C GLN A 294 -15.81 10.61 7.34
N ARG A 295 -16.68 10.96 6.38
CA ARG A 295 -16.40 11.96 5.36
C ARG A 295 -16.54 13.38 5.91
N GLU A 296 -17.62 13.57 6.66
CA GLU A 296 -18.01 14.85 7.22
C GLU A 296 -17.44 15.03 8.62
N ARG A 297 -17.36 16.28 9.07
CA ARG A 297 -16.89 16.59 10.41
C ARG A 297 -17.93 16.04 11.41
N PRO A 298 -17.54 15.16 12.34
CA PRO A 298 -18.41 14.76 13.44
C PRO A 298 -18.65 16.00 14.31
N LEU A 299 -19.88 16.51 14.26
CA LEU A 299 -20.40 17.59 15.10
C LEU A 299 -21.39 16.97 16.09
#